data_AF-A0A260YTB2-F1
#
_entry.id   AF-A0A260YTB2-F1
#
_cell.length_a   1.000
_cell.length_b   1.000
_cell.length_c   1.000
_cell.angle_alpha   90.00
_cell.angle_beta   90.00
_cell.angle_gamma   90.00
#
_symmetry.space_group_name_H-M   'P 1'
#
loop_
_entity.id
_entity.type
_entity.pdbx_description
1 polymer ?
#
loop_
_entity_poly.entity_id
_entity_poly.type
_entity_poly.pdbx_seq_one_letter_code
_entity_poly.pdbx_strand_id
1 'polypeptide(L)'
;MAKSMNIHLLTEASNVIGLTELRLILGFTPSVPWNHRQRQSKEELVSSTNLKDYYELKEPILVLHGPEYGFLLEKHLKPAIAFIDKRFPSIRVIYREFLAESIRTCRKYSYKGEIDRNAVDYMIEEFYRIYQYI
;
A
#
# COMPACT_ATOMS: atom_id res chain seq x y z
N MET A 1 7.44 27.01 -0.33
CA MET A 1 6.77 26.18 -1.36
C MET A 1 7.54 24.89 -1.65
N ALA A 2 8.80 24.94 -2.11
CA ALA A 2 9.59 23.72 -2.44
C ALA A 2 9.76 22.72 -1.28
N LYS A 3 10.01 23.20 -0.05
CA LYS A 3 10.15 22.33 1.14
C LYS A 3 8.88 21.51 1.42
N SER A 4 7.71 22.13 1.34
CA SER A 4 6.42 21.44 1.55
C SER A 4 6.15 20.41 0.45
N MET A 5 6.42 20.76 -0.81
CA MET A 5 6.26 19.83 -1.94
C MET A 5 7.20 18.62 -1.82
N ASN A 6 8.44 18.81 -1.35
CA ASN A 6 9.38 17.71 -1.12
C ASN A 6 8.93 16.80 0.03
N ILE A 7 8.37 17.36 1.11
CA ILE A 7 7.82 16.56 2.22
C ILE A 7 6.68 15.67 1.70
N HIS A 8 5.70 16.26 0.99
CA HIS A 8 4.60 15.48 0.42
C HIS A 8 5.10 14.41 -0.55
N LEU A 9 6.06 14.73 -1.43
CA LEU A 9 6.62 13.76 -2.36
C LEU A 9 7.34 12.59 -1.67
N LEU A 10 8.09 12.85 -0.61
CA LEU A 10 8.81 11.80 0.13
C LEU A 10 7.84 10.95 0.96
N THR A 11 6.83 11.55 1.59
CA THR A 11 5.75 10.83 2.27
C THR A 11 5.04 9.89 1.30
N GLU A 12 4.70 10.39 0.11
CA GLU A 12 4.03 9.58 -0.92
C GLU A 12 4.92 8.48 -1.48
N ALA A 13 6.19 8.76 -1.71
CA ALA A 13 7.12 7.72 -2.14
C ALA A 13 7.29 6.61 -1.08
N SER A 14 7.35 6.96 0.20
CA SER A 14 7.40 6.00 1.31
C SER A 14 6.16 5.11 1.36
N ASN A 15 4.98 5.73 1.21
CA ASN A 15 3.72 5.03 1.13
C ASN A 15 3.66 4.04 -0.06
N VAL A 16 4.04 4.49 -1.26
CA VAL A 16 4.07 3.63 -2.45
C VAL A 16 5.03 2.44 -2.28
N ILE A 17 6.16 2.63 -1.57
CA ILE A 17 7.05 1.52 -1.19
C ILE A 17 6.28 0.51 -0.33
N GLY A 18 5.60 0.95 0.73
CA GLY A 18 4.82 0.07 1.59
C GLY A 18 3.69 -0.67 0.88
N LEU A 19 2.92 0.01 0.03
CA LEU A 19 1.88 -0.61 -0.80
C LEU A 19 2.45 -1.66 -1.76
N THR A 20 3.62 -1.38 -2.33
CA THR A 20 4.32 -2.34 -3.20
C THR A 20 4.65 -3.61 -2.45
N GLU A 21 5.22 -3.51 -1.24
CA GLU A 21 5.55 -4.68 -0.42
C GLU A 21 4.28 -5.42 0.06
N LEU A 22 3.22 -4.70 0.43
CA LEU A 22 1.93 -5.29 0.81
C LEU A 22 1.34 -6.15 -0.31
N ARG A 23 1.32 -5.63 -1.54
CA ARG A 23 0.85 -6.39 -2.71
C ARG A 23 1.67 -7.64 -2.94
N LEU A 24 3.00 -7.52 -2.94
CA LEU A 24 3.89 -8.65 -3.16
C LEU A 24 3.64 -9.77 -2.13
N ILE A 25 3.44 -9.39 -0.87
CA ILE A 25 3.21 -10.34 0.23
C ILE A 25 1.86 -11.04 0.13
N LEU A 26 0.83 -10.32 -0.33
CA LEU A 26 -0.48 -10.89 -0.64
C LEU A 26 -0.50 -11.71 -1.94
N GLY A 27 0.60 -11.70 -2.72
CA GLY A 27 0.72 -12.41 -4.00
C GLY A 27 0.12 -11.67 -5.19
N PHE A 28 -0.07 -10.35 -5.06
CA PHE A 28 -0.59 -9.49 -6.11
C PHE A 28 0.53 -8.76 -6.86
N THR A 29 0.30 -8.45 -8.13
CA THR A 29 1.23 -7.67 -8.95
C THR A 29 1.29 -6.21 -8.45
N PRO A 30 2.48 -5.65 -8.21
CA PRO A 30 2.63 -4.21 -7.98
C PRO A 30 2.07 -3.41 -9.15
N SER A 31 1.29 -2.35 -8.89
CA SER A 31 0.81 -1.46 -9.96
C SER A 31 1.71 -0.23 -10.05
N VAL A 32 2.05 0.19 -11.26
CA VAL A 32 2.63 1.52 -11.53
C VAL A 32 2.22 1.96 -12.94
N PRO A 33 1.75 3.20 -13.18
CA PRO A 33 1.36 4.23 -12.22
C PRO A 33 -0.07 3.98 -11.71
N TRP A 34 -0.30 4.37 -10.46
CA TRP A 34 -1.55 4.14 -9.76
C TRP A 34 -2.64 5.06 -10.30
N ASN A 35 -3.40 4.56 -11.28
CA ASN A 35 -4.57 5.26 -11.78
C ASN A 35 -5.49 5.64 -10.62
N HIS A 36 -5.86 6.92 -10.53
CA HIS A 36 -6.81 7.46 -9.56
C HIS A 36 -8.01 6.52 -9.37
N ARG A 37 -8.04 5.75 -8.28
CA ARG A 37 -9.21 4.94 -7.95
C ARG A 37 -10.27 5.86 -7.39
N GLN A 38 -11.45 5.83 -8.01
CA GLN A 38 -12.64 6.43 -7.42
C GLN A 38 -12.97 5.68 -6.13
N ARG A 39 -13.37 6.41 -5.09
CA ARG A 39 -13.86 5.82 -3.85
C ARG A 39 -15.14 5.03 -4.18
N GLN A 40 -15.03 3.71 -4.25
CA GLN A 40 -16.12 2.82 -4.68
C GLN A 40 -17.09 2.51 -3.53
N SER A 41 -18.34 2.17 -3.87
CA SER A 41 -19.44 2.07 -2.91
C SER A 41 -19.44 0.73 -2.16
N LYS A 42 -20.15 0.66 -1.02
CA LYS A 42 -20.22 -0.59 -0.20
C LYS A 42 -20.84 -1.75 -0.98
N GLU A 43 -21.67 -1.45 -1.96
CA GLU A 43 -22.35 -2.41 -2.82
C GLU A 43 -21.38 -3.12 -3.78
N GLU A 44 -20.34 -2.43 -4.26
CA GLU A 44 -19.29 -2.99 -5.10
C GLU A 44 -18.34 -3.91 -4.30
N LEU A 45 -18.18 -3.66 -3.00
CA LEU A 45 -17.38 -4.52 -2.10
C LEU A 45 -18.00 -5.91 -1.91
N VAL A 46 -19.33 -5.98 -1.78
CA VAL A 46 -20.06 -7.23 -1.52
C VAL A 46 -20.09 -8.12 -2.75
N SER A 47 -20.08 -7.54 -3.96
CA SER A 47 -20.13 -8.28 -5.23
C SER A 47 -18.77 -8.80 -5.71
N SER A 48 -17.65 -8.36 -5.12
CA SER A 48 -16.31 -8.85 -5.47
C SER A 48 -16.25 -10.37 -5.39
N THR A 49 -15.94 -11.03 -6.51
CA THR A 49 -15.98 -12.50 -6.60
C THR A 49 -14.62 -13.13 -6.32
N ASN A 50 -13.54 -12.36 -6.46
CA ASN A 50 -12.17 -12.81 -6.20
C ASN A 50 -11.46 -11.92 -5.16
N LEU A 51 -10.43 -12.47 -4.52
CA LEU A 51 -9.70 -11.81 -3.42
C LEU A 51 -8.89 -10.59 -3.89
N LYS A 52 -8.40 -10.61 -5.13
CA LYS A 52 -7.63 -9.52 -5.71
C LYS A 52 -8.51 -8.28 -5.90
N ASP A 53 -9.70 -8.44 -6.46
CA ASP A 53 -10.68 -7.38 -6.66
C ASP A 53 -11.14 -6.84 -5.30
N TYR A 54 -11.36 -7.72 -4.32
CA TYR A 54 -11.65 -7.30 -2.95
C TYR A 54 -10.53 -6.43 -2.36
N TYR A 55 -9.27 -6.85 -2.47
CA TYR A 55 -8.13 -6.06 -2.02
C TYR A 55 -8.03 -4.73 -2.77
N GLU A 56 -8.15 -4.77 -4.09
CA GLU A 56 -8.10 -3.61 -4.96
C GLU A 56 -9.16 -2.56 -4.58
N LEU A 57 -10.35 -2.97 -4.16
CA LEU A 57 -11.40 -2.07 -3.67
C LEU A 57 -11.08 -1.45 -2.29
N LYS A 58 -10.32 -2.16 -1.46
CA LYS A 58 -9.98 -1.75 -0.09
C LYS A 58 -8.56 -1.21 0.06
N GLU A 59 -7.79 -1.21 -1.01
CA GLU A 59 -6.39 -0.84 -0.97
C GLU A 59 -6.21 0.53 -0.30
N PRO A 60 -5.22 0.69 0.59
CA PRO A 60 -5.04 1.94 1.31
C PRO A 60 -4.94 3.15 0.37
N ILE A 61 -5.89 4.07 0.52
CA ILE A 61 -5.86 5.38 -0.15
C ILE A 61 -5.45 6.40 0.91
N LEU A 62 -4.17 6.76 0.94
CA LEU A 62 -3.71 7.85 1.78
C LEU A 62 -4.03 9.21 1.17
N VAL A 63 -4.22 10.19 2.04
CA VAL A 63 -4.82 11.50 1.74
C VAL A 63 -4.13 12.26 0.61
N LEU A 64 -2.83 12.06 0.39
CA LEU A 64 -2.10 12.72 -0.69
C LEU A 64 -2.28 12.02 -2.05
N HIS A 65 -2.95 10.87 -2.08
CA HIS A 65 -3.39 10.18 -3.29
C HIS A 65 -4.78 10.67 -3.71
N GLY A 66 -4.84 11.35 -4.85
CA GLY A 66 -6.10 11.57 -5.56
C GLY A 66 -6.14 12.90 -6.32
N PRO A 67 -7.06 13.02 -7.29
CA PRO A 67 -7.22 14.23 -8.10
C PRO A 67 -7.67 15.45 -7.26
N GLU A 68 -8.21 15.20 -6.06
CA GLU A 68 -8.63 16.24 -5.12
C GLU A 68 -7.45 16.96 -4.45
N TYR A 69 -6.26 16.34 -4.43
CA TYR A 69 -5.05 16.96 -3.93
C TYR A 69 -4.24 17.48 -5.10
N GLY A 70 -4.16 18.81 -5.25
CA GLY A 70 -3.50 19.50 -6.36
C GLY A 70 -1.99 19.26 -6.50
N PHE A 71 -1.41 18.36 -5.70
CA PHE A 71 -0.04 17.90 -5.84
C PHE A 71 0.00 16.73 -6.84
N LEU A 72 0.10 17.04 -8.13
CA LEU A 72 0.37 16.04 -9.19
C LEU A 72 1.81 15.49 -9.07
N LEU A 73 2.03 14.65 -8.05
CA LEU A 73 3.34 14.09 -7.68
C LEU A 73 3.73 12.88 -8.51
N GLU A 74 2.80 12.29 -9.27
CA GLU A 74 3.00 11.03 -10.00
C GLU A 74 4.26 11.02 -10.87
N LYS A 75 4.49 12.09 -11.63
CA LYS A 75 5.69 12.27 -12.47
C LYS A 75 7.01 12.26 -11.68
N HIS A 76 6.95 12.56 -10.38
CA HIS A 76 8.10 12.63 -9.48
C HIS A 76 8.19 11.45 -8.51
N LEU A 77 7.18 10.57 -8.46
CA LEU A 77 7.18 9.40 -7.57
C LEU A 77 8.32 8.43 -7.88
N LYS A 78 8.50 8.07 -9.16
CA LYS A 78 9.56 7.12 -9.56
C LYS A 78 10.96 7.57 -9.12
N PRO A 79 11.41 8.82 -9.40
CA PRO A 79 12.71 9.27 -8.89
C PRO A 79 12.74 9.43 -7.37
N ALA A 80 11.63 9.79 -6.71
CA ALA A 80 11.58 9.89 -5.26
C ALA A 80 11.71 8.53 -4.55
N ILE A 81 11.05 7.50 -5.06
CA ILE A 81 11.21 6.11 -4.60
C ILE A 81 12.66 5.67 -4.76
N ALA A 82 13.26 5.90 -5.94
CA ALA A 82 14.66 5.56 -6.17
C ALA A 82 15.61 6.32 -5.23
N PHE A 83 15.29 7.57 -4.88
CA PHE A 83 16.03 8.34 -3.89
C PHE A 83 15.92 7.73 -2.49
N ILE A 84 14.71 7.36 -2.06
CA ILE A 84 14.48 6.71 -0.75
C ILE A 84 15.19 5.35 -0.69
N ASP A 85 15.01 4.48 -1.68
CA ASP A 85 15.66 3.17 -1.72
C ASP A 85 17.20 3.29 -1.65
N LYS A 86 17.77 4.35 -2.23
CA LYS A 86 19.21 4.61 -2.17
C LYS A 86 19.69 5.18 -0.82
N ARG A 87 18.93 6.12 -0.23
CA ARG A 87 19.36 6.86 0.97
C ARG A 87 18.92 6.22 2.27
N PHE A 88 17.75 5.60 2.25
CA PHE A 88 17.07 5.01 3.40
C PHE A 88 16.49 3.63 3.01
N PRO A 89 17.35 2.68 2.57
CA PRO A 89 16.90 1.35 2.17
C PRO A 89 16.13 0.61 3.29
N SER A 90 16.38 0.99 4.55
CA SER A 90 15.69 0.45 5.72
C SER A 90 14.17 0.62 5.66
N ILE A 91 13.63 1.66 5.02
CA ILE A 91 12.18 1.86 4.92
C ILE A 91 11.51 0.67 4.21
N ARG A 92 12.06 0.25 3.07
CA ARG A 92 11.56 -0.91 2.33
C ARG A 92 11.72 -2.19 3.13
N VAL A 93 12.86 -2.34 3.83
CA VAL A 93 13.13 -3.51 4.68
C VAL A 93 12.12 -3.61 5.81
N ILE A 94 11.81 -2.50 6.49
CA ILE A 94 10.81 -2.46 7.57
C ILE A 94 9.45 -2.92 7.06
N TYR A 95 8.94 -2.33 5.97
CA TYR A 95 7.67 -2.77 5.39
C TYR A 95 7.68 -4.26 5.06
N ARG A 96 8.72 -4.72 4.36
CA ARG A 96 8.83 -6.11 3.93
C ARG A 96 8.86 -7.08 5.11
N GLU A 97 9.71 -6.84 6.10
CA GLU A 97 9.90 -7.76 7.22
C GLU A 97 8.67 -7.82 8.12
N PHE A 98 8.09 -6.67 8.47
CA PHE A 98 6.89 -6.64 9.30
C PHE A 98 5.71 -7.32 8.61
N LEU A 99 5.43 -6.95 7.35
CA LEU A 99 4.32 -7.56 6.61
C LEU A 99 4.58 -9.06 6.35
N ALA A 100 5.82 -9.48 6.15
CA ALA A 100 6.15 -10.89 5.98
C ALA A 100 5.91 -11.69 7.27
N GLU A 101 6.07 -11.08 8.43
CA GLU A 101 5.73 -11.72 9.71
C GLU A 101 4.21 -11.72 9.96
N SER A 102 3.53 -10.62 9.65
CA SER A 102 2.06 -10.52 9.76
C SER A 102 1.37 -11.57 8.88
N ILE A 103 1.80 -11.76 7.63
CA ILE A 103 1.19 -12.76 6.73
C ILE A 103 1.44 -14.20 7.19
N ARG A 104 2.61 -14.48 7.81
CA ARG A 104 2.90 -15.81 8.39
C ARG A 104 1.93 -16.11 9.52
N THR A 105 1.64 -15.11 10.35
CA THR A 105 0.64 -15.20 11.41
C THR A 105 -0.73 -15.51 10.82
N CYS A 106 -1.17 -14.80 9.78
CA CYS A 106 -2.43 -15.09 9.09
C CYS A 106 -2.49 -16.54 8.59
N ARG A 107 -1.45 -17.00 7.88
CA ARG A 107 -1.40 -18.36 7.32
C ARG A 107 -1.37 -19.44 8.39
N LYS A 108 -0.78 -19.17 9.56
CA LYS A 108 -0.73 -20.12 10.67
C LYS A 108 -2.13 -20.39 11.24
N TYR A 109 -3.00 -19.39 11.26
CA TYR A 109 -4.35 -19.49 11.82
C TYR A 109 -5.44 -19.67 10.77
N SER A 110 -5.10 -19.67 9.47
CA SER A 110 -6.07 -19.88 8.41
C SER A 110 -6.23 -21.35 8.03
N TYR A 111 -7.42 -21.68 7.52
CA TYR A 111 -7.69 -23.02 7.00
C TYR A 111 -6.79 -23.28 5.78
N LYS A 112 -5.98 -24.35 5.85
CA LYS A 112 -4.99 -24.74 4.82
C LYS A 112 -3.92 -23.69 4.50
N GLY A 113 -3.74 -22.66 5.31
CA GLY A 113 -2.79 -21.58 5.02
C GLY A 113 -3.23 -20.65 3.88
N GLU A 114 -4.50 -20.70 3.49
CA GLU A 114 -5.07 -19.83 2.45
C GLU A 114 -5.28 -18.41 3.01
N ILE A 115 -5.13 -17.39 2.16
CA ILE A 115 -5.43 -16.00 2.52
C ILE A 115 -6.89 -15.74 2.16
N ASP A 116 -7.67 -15.33 3.15
CA ASP A 116 -9.07 -14.94 2.98
C ASP A 116 -9.23 -13.41 3.08
N ARG A 117 -10.47 -12.94 3.01
CA ARG A 117 -10.78 -11.50 3.13
C ARG A 117 -10.41 -10.92 4.49
N ASN A 118 -10.50 -11.71 5.56
CA ASN A 118 -10.14 -11.27 6.91
C ASN A 118 -8.63 -11.08 7.03
N ALA A 119 -7.84 -11.98 6.43
CA ALA A 119 -6.40 -11.83 6.35
C ALA A 119 -6.01 -10.60 5.52
N VAL A 120 -6.70 -10.33 4.40
CA VAL A 120 -6.50 -9.08 3.63
C VAL A 120 -6.78 -7.85 4.48
N ASP A 121 -7.92 -7.81 5.18
CA ASP A 121 -8.27 -6.68 6.05
C ASP A 121 -7.24 -6.48 7.16
N TYR A 122 -6.79 -7.56 7.80
CA TYR A 122 -5.73 -7.51 8.80
C TYR A 122 -4.41 -6.98 8.22
N MET A 123 -4.00 -7.44 7.05
CA MET A 123 -2.77 -6.99 6.40
C MET A 123 -2.82 -5.50 6.02
N ILE A 124 -3.99 -4.98 5.66
CA ILE A 124 -4.22 -3.55 5.43
C ILE A 124 -4.06 -2.76 6.74
N GLU A 125 -4.61 -3.25 7.85
CA GLU A 125 -4.41 -2.62 9.17
C GLU A 125 -2.93 -2.61 9.58
N GLU A 126 -2.21 -3.70 9.37
CA GLU A 126 -0.78 -3.78 9.67
C GLU A 126 0.04 -2.80 8.81
N PHE A 127 -0.32 -2.63 7.54
CA PHE A 127 0.26 -1.58 6.71
C PHE A 127 0.05 -0.18 7.31
N TYR A 128 -1.17 0.15 7.74
CA TYR A 128 -1.45 1.44 8.38
C TYR A 128 -0.68 1.64 9.68
N ARG A 129 -0.50 0.58 10.48
CA ARG A 129 0.34 0.65 11.68
C ARG A 129 1.76 1.05 11.33
N ILE A 130 2.39 0.36 10.37
CA ILE A 130 3.77 0.66 9.96
C ILE A 130 3.87 2.10 9.45
N TYR A 131 2.93 2.52 8.60
CA TYR A 131 2.88 3.87 8.04
C TYR A 131 2.80 4.96 9.12
N GLN A 132 2.12 4.73 10.24
CA GLN A 132 2.06 5.71 11.34
C GLN A 132 3.40 5.93 12.06
N TYR A 133 4.36 5.00 11.92
CA TYR A 133 5.66 5.06 12.61
C TYR A 133 6.84 5.44 11.71
N ILE A 134 6.62 5.60 10.40
CA ILE A 134 7.65 5.96 9.40
C ILE A 134 7.39 7.36 8.86
#